data_AF-H3BPE3-F1
#
_entry.id   AF-H3BPE3-F1
#
_cell.length_a   1.000
_cell.length_b   1.000
_cell.length_c   1.000
_cell.angle_alpha   90.00
_cell.angle_beta   90.00
_cell.angle_gamma   90.00
#
_symmetry.space_group_name_H-M   'P 1'
#
loop_
_entity.id
_entity.type
_entity.pdbx_description
1 polymer ?
#
loop_
_entity_poly.entity_id
_entity_poly.type
_entity_poly.pdbx_seq_one_letter_code
_entity_poly.pdbx_strand_id
1 'polypeptide(L)'
;MKIRDVTKCLEEFELLGKAYGKAKSIVDKEGVPRFYIRILADLEDYLNELWEDKEGKKKMNKNNAKALSTLRQKIRKYNRDFESHITSYKQNPEQSADEDAEKNEEDSEGSSDEDEDEDGVSAATFLKKKSE
;
A
#
# COMPACT_ATOMS: atom_id res chain seq x y z
N MET A 1 1.61 16.55 3.04
CA MET A 1 0.19 16.85 3.34
C MET A 1 -0.16 18.27 2.87
N LYS A 2 -0.95 18.41 1.79
CA LYS A 2 -1.22 19.73 1.15
C LYS A 2 -2.37 20.53 1.78
N ILE A 3 -3.22 19.88 2.58
CA ILE A 3 -4.32 20.52 3.31
C ILE A 3 -4.08 20.22 4.80
N ARG A 4 -4.09 21.25 5.66
CA ARG A 4 -3.96 21.10 7.13
C ARG A 4 -5.24 20.50 7.78
N ASP A 5 -5.82 19.50 7.14
CA ASP A 5 -6.99 18.77 7.63
C ASP A 5 -6.51 17.55 8.44
N VAL A 6 -6.29 17.79 9.73
CA VAL A 6 -5.79 16.76 10.66
C VAL A 6 -6.88 15.74 10.98
N THR A 7 -8.15 16.10 10.81
CA THR A 7 -9.28 15.18 11.01
C THR A 7 -9.23 14.07 9.97
N LYS A 8 -9.04 14.40 8.68
CA LYS A 8 -8.83 13.39 7.63
C LYS A 8 -7.56 12.56 7.86
N CYS A 9 -6.47 13.19 8.28
CA CYS A 9 -5.24 12.45 8.58
C CYS A 9 -5.45 11.38 9.67
N LEU A 10 -6.31 11.67 10.66
CA LEU A 10 -6.65 10.73 11.72
C LEU A 10 -7.48 9.55 11.18
N GLU A 11 -8.47 9.82 10.31
CA GLU A 11 -9.29 8.78 9.68
C GLU A 11 -8.42 7.86 8.80
N GLU A 12 -7.57 8.44 7.96
CA GLU A 12 -6.65 7.69 7.09
C GLU A 12 -5.66 6.85 7.90
N PHE A 13 -5.16 7.36 9.03
CA PHE A 13 -4.29 6.57 9.92
C PHE A 13 -5.01 5.34 10.50
N GLU A 14 -6.30 5.47 10.84
CA GLU A 14 -7.09 4.33 11.30
C GLU A 14 -7.37 3.31 10.19
N LEU A 15 -7.61 3.78 8.96
CA LEU A 15 -7.75 2.91 7.79
C LEU A 15 -6.45 2.18 7.47
N LEU A 16 -5.32 2.90 7.52
CA LEU A 16 -3.98 2.36 7.33
C LEU A 16 -3.67 1.27 8.36
N GLY A 17 -3.99 1.50 9.64
CA GLY A 17 -3.82 0.50 10.70
C GLY A 17 -4.68 -0.75 10.49
N LYS A 18 -5.92 -0.60 9.99
CA LYS A 18 -6.79 -1.73 9.63
C LYS A 18 -6.26 -2.50 8.43
N ALA A 19 -5.79 -1.81 7.39
CA ALA A 19 -5.19 -2.42 6.20
C ALA A 19 -3.93 -3.21 6.57
N TYR A 20 -3.07 -2.63 7.40
CA TYR A 20 -1.90 -3.30 7.94
C TYR A 20 -2.27 -4.54 8.75
N GLY A 21 -3.32 -4.46 9.58
CA GLY A 21 -3.84 -5.62 10.33
C GLY A 21 -4.29 -6.77 9.42
N LYS A 22 -4.88 -6.48 8.25
CA LYS A 22 -5.24 -7.50 7.24
C LYS A 22 -4.01 -8.08 6.55
N ALA A 23 -3.01 -7.24 6.28
CA ALA A 23 -1.75 -7.64 5.65
C ALA A 23 -0.77 -8.31 6.62
N LYS A 24 -1.09 -8.40 7.92
CA LYS A 24 -0.17 -8.87 8.96
C LYS A 24 0.43 -10.25 8.66
N SER A 25 -0.35 -11.18 8.11
CA SER A 25 0.14 -12.52 7.77
C SER A 25 1.23 -12.52 6.69
N ILE A 26 1.20 -11.55 5.78
CA ILE A 26 2.21 -11.35 4.74
C ILE A 26 3.40 -10.61 5.34
N VAL A 27 3.14 -9.56 6.12
CA VAL A 27 4.17 -8.77 6.80
C VAL A 27 5.00 -9.61 7.78
N ASP A 28 4.40 -10.58 8.46
CA ASP A 28 5.13 -11.49 9.35
C ASP A 28 6.08 -12.43 8.58
N LYS A 29 5.85 -12.65 7.27
CA LYS A 29 6.70 -13.49 6.40
C LYS A 29 7.76 -12.69 5.65
N GLU A 30 7.33 -11.60 5.02
CA GLU A 30 8.13 -10.77 4.11
C GLU A 30 8.79 -9.58 4.82
N GLY A 31 8.36 -9.29 6.05
CA GLY A 31 8.77 -8.10 6.79
C GLY A 31 7.90 -6.87 6.51
N VAL A 32 8.19 -5.79 7.23
CA VAL A 32 7.43 -4.53 7.12
C VAL A 32 7.86 -3.78 5.86
N PRO A 33 6.93 -3.43 4.96
CA PRO A 33 7.27 -2.67 3.75
C PRO A 33 7.91 -1.32 4.08
N ARG A 34 8.96 -0.93 3.33
CA ARG A 34 9.70 0.33 3.59
C ARG A 34 8.83 1.57 3.44
N PHE A 35 7.94 1.60 2.44
CA PHE A 35 7.00 2.72 2.25
C PHE A 35 6.10 2.93 3.48
N TYR A 36 5.76 1.86 4.19
CA TYR A 36 4.94 1.93 5.40
C TYR A 36 5.69 2.67 6.52
N ILE A 37 6.96 2.31 6.73
CA ILE A 37 7.84 2.96 7.70
C ILE A 37 8.04 4.44 7.35
N ARG A 38 8.22 4.75 6.06
CA ARG A 38 8.32 6.12 5.56
C ARG A 38 7.08 6.95 5.92
N ILE A 39 5.88 6.42 5.64
CA ILE A 39 4.61 7.10 5.99
C ILE A 39 4.52 7.35 7.49
N LEU A 40 4.89 6.37 8.33
CA LEU A 40 4.87 6.53 9.79
C LEU A 40 5.84 7.61 10.28
N ALA A 41 7.04 7.66 9.72
CA ALA A 41 8.07 8.64 10.07
C ALA A 41 7.66 10.06 9.62
N ASP A 42 7.25 10.21 8.35
CA ASP A 42 6.83 11.49 7.78
C ASP A 42 5.59 12.05 8.51
N LEU A 43 4.66 11.17 8.91
CA LEU A 43 3.48 11.55 9.67
C LEU A 43 3.83 12.01 11.09
N GLU A 44 4.76 11.33 11.77
CA GLU A 44 5.22 11.75 13.10
C GLU A 44 5.90 13.12 13.05
N ASP A 45 6.79 13.34 12.09
CA ASP A 45 7.51 14.59 11.92
C ASP A 45 6.55 15.74 11.58
N TYR A 46 5.60 15.51 10.65
CA TYR A 46 4.55 16.49 10.32
C TYR A 46 3.69 16.87 11.54
N LEU A 47 3.30 15.90 12.37
CA LEU A 47 2.49 16.18 13.56
C LEU A 47 3.27 16.95 14.63
N ASN A 48 4.58 16.71 14.74
CA ASN A 48 5.44 17.48 15.63
C ASN A 48 5.62 18.92 15.12
N GLU A 49 5.85 19.12 13.83
CA GLU A 49 5.91 20.47 13.21
C GLU A 49 4.60 21.25 13.48
N LEU A 50 3.45 20.62 13.22
CA LEU A 50 2.14 21.21 13.51
C LEU A 50 1.92 21.47 15.00
N TRP A 51 2.49 20.64 15.88
CA TRP A 51 2.34 20.79 17.32
C TRP A 51 3.15 21.97 17.87
N GLU A 52 4.31 22.23 17.29
CA GLU A 52 5.23 23.32 17.62
C GLU A 52 4.81 24.66 17.00
N ASP A 53 4.13 24.63 15.85
CA ASP A 53 3.54 25.81 15.19
C ASP A 53 2.35 26.37 16.01
N LYS A 54 2.68 27.19 17.02
CA LYS A 54 1.71 27.85 17.90
C LYS A 54 0.74 28.76 17.13
N GLU A 55 1.18 29.37 16.03
CA GLU A 55 0.33 30.24 15.22
C GLU A 55 -0.62 29.44 14.34
N GLY A 56 -0.12 28.40 13.68
CA GLY A 56 -0.92 27.46 12.90
C GLY A 56 -1.98 26.75 13.73
N LYS A 57 -1.65 26.36 14.97
CA LYS A 57 -2.62 25.77 15.90
C LYS A 57 -3.77 26.70 16.24
N LYS A 58 -3.52 28.01 16.36
CA LYS A 58 -4.59 29.01 16.56
C LYS A 58 -5.49 29.17 15.33
N LYS A 59 -4.96 28.92 14.14
CA LYS A 59 -5.71 28.95 12.88
C LYS A 59 -6.50 27.66 12.62
N MET A 60 -6.29 26.61 13.40
CA MET A 60 -7.06 25.37 13.29
C MET A 60 -8.44 25.51 13.93
N ASN A 61 -9.46 24.92 13.28
CA ASN A 61 -10.76 24.78 13.90
C ASN A 61 -10.70 23.78 15.10
N LYS A 62 -11.75 23.79 15.93
CA LYS A 62 -11.83 22.97 17.15
C LYS A 62 -11.66 21.47 16.88
N ASN A 63 -12.19 20.99 15.75
CA ASN A 63 -12.11 19.58 15.37
C ASN A 63 -10.67 19.18 15.03
N ASN A 64 -9.97 19.98 14.22
CA ASN A 64 -8.58 19.75 13.86
C ASN A 64 -7.63 19.83 15.07
N ALA A 65 -7.84 20.76 15.99
CA ALA A 65 -7.04 20.83 17.22
C ALA A 65 -7.19 19.58 18.10
N LYS A 66 -8.42 19.05 18.21
CA LYS A 66 -8.70 17.79 18.93
C LYS A 66 -8.13 16.58 18.20
N ALA A 67 -8.27 16.54 16.87
CA ALA A 67 -7.71 15.49 16.02
C ALA A 67 -6.18 15.45 16.12
N LEU A 68 -5.50 16.61 16.09
CA LEU A 68 -4.05 16.71 16.24
C LEU A 68 -3.55 16.09 17.54
N SER A 69 -4.19 16.43 18.65
CA SER A 69 -3.83 15.90 19.97
C SER A 69 -4.00 14.38 20.03
N THR A 70 -5.13 13.88 19.50
CA THR A 70 -5.45 12.45 19.43
C THR A 70 -4.48 11.70 18.54
N LEU A 71 -4.28 12.18 17.31
CA LEU A 71 -3.44 11.53 16.30
C LEU A 71 -1.98 11.47 16.75
N ARG A 72 -1.45 12.57 17.30
CA ARG A 72 -0.09 12.59 17.87
C ARG A 72 0.08 11.55 18.98
N GLN A 73 -0.89 11.40 19.87
CA GLN A 73 -0.82 10.39 20.92
C GLN A 73 -0.88 8.97 20.35
N LYS A 74 -1.74 8.73 19.35
CA LYS A 74 -1.88 7.41 18.70
C LYS A 74 -0.61 7.03 17.93
N ILE A 75 -0.11 7.90 17.06
CA ILE A 75 1.14 7.72 16.30
C ILE A 75 2.30 7.38 17.24
N ARG A 76 2.51 8.19 18.29
CA ARG A 76 3.61 7.96 19.24
C ARG A 76 3.50 6.64 19.99
N LYS A 77 2.29 6.12 20.21
CA LYS A 77 2.11 4.78 20.81
C LYS A 77 2.37 3.68 19.80
N TYR A 78 1.89 3.86 18.58
CA TYR A 78 2.00 2.90 17.49
C TYR A 78 3.45 2.73 17.01
N ASN A 79 4.17 3.84 16.82
CA ASN A 79 5.55 3.84 16.33
C ASN A 79 6.56 3.17 17.27
N ARG A 80 6.20 2.91 18.55
CA ARG A 80 7.07 2.17 19.49
C ARG A 80 7.41 0.77 18.97
N ASP A 81 6.46 0.13 18.30
CA ASP A 81 6.64 -1.21 17.74
C ASP A 81 7.53 -1.18 16.47
N PHE A 82 7.74 0.01 15.90
CA PHE A 82 8.49 0.24 14.66
C PHE A 82 9.74 1.10 14.85
N GLU A 83 10.13 1.40 16.09
CA GLU A 83 11.16 2.40 16.41
C GLU A 83 12.53 2.06 15.78
N SER A 84 12.89 0.77 15.76
CA SER A 84 14.10 0.27 15.09
C SER A 84 14.07 0.52 13.57
N HIS A 85 12.94 0.20 12.92
CA HIS A 85 12.75 0.40 11.49
C HIS A 85 12.75 1.89 11.13
N ILE A 86 12.08 2.72 11.93
CA ILE A 86 12.02 4.18 11.74
C ILE A 86 13.41 4.80 11.91
N THR A 87 14.17 4.39 12.93
CA THR A 87 15.55 4.88 13.16
C THR A 87 16.45 4.51 11.98
N SER A 88 16.36 3.26 11.50
CA SER A 88 17.12 2.80 10.34
C SER A 88 16.77 3.58 9.08
N TYR A 89 15.48 3.87 8.87
CA TYR A 89 15.01 4.70 7.76
C TYR A 89 15.56 6.13 7.84
N LYS A 90 15.53 6.77 9.02
CA LYS A 90 16.05 8.13 9.20
C LYS A 90 17.56 8.24 8.97
N GLN A 91 18.31 7.15 9.17
CA GLN A 91 19.76 7.11 8.90
C GLN A 91 20.08 6.92 7.41
N ASN A 92 19.21 6.27 6.63
CA ASN A 92 19.41 6.01 5.20
C ASN A 92 18.13 6.28 4.37
N PRO A 93 17.77 7.55 4.11
CA PRO A 93 16.51 7.90 3.46
C PRO A 93 16.46 7.56 1.96
N GLU A 94 17.60 7.59 1.25
CA GLU A 94 17.65 7.56 -0.23
C GLU A 94 17.23 6.22 -0.84
N GLN A 95 17.49 5.09 -0.19
CA GLN A 95 17.11 3.76 -0.71
C GLN A 95 15.60 3.50 -0.71
N SER A 96 14.79 4.40 -0.15
CA SER A 96 13.34 4.21 -0.02
C SER A 96 12.51 4.82 -1.15
N ALA A 97 13.10 5.70 -1.97
CA ALA A 97 12.40 6.36 -3.05
C ALA A 97 12.43 5.57 -4.37
N ASP A 98 13.45 4.72 -4.57
CA ASP A 98 13.66 3.95 -5.81
C ASP A 98 12.89 2.63 -5.84
N GLU A 99 12.69 1.95 -4.69
CA GLU A 99 12.04 0.62 -4.66
C GLU A 99 10.51 0.64 -4.90
N ASP A 100 9.85 1.81 -4.81
CA ASP A 100 8.40 1.96 -5.04
C ASP A 100 8.05 1.99 -6.55
N ALA A 101 9.03 2.23 -7.42
CA ALA A 101 8.82 2.34 -8.86
C ALA A 101 8.86 0.98 -9.60
N GLU A 102 9.48 -0.06 -9.03
CA GLU A 102 9.78 -1.30 -9.78
C GLU A 102 8.74 -2.44 -9.62
N LYS A 103 7.68 -2.28 -8.81
CA LYS A 103 6.73 -3.38 -8.53
C LYS A 103 5.37 -3.30 -9.26
N ASN A 104 5.24 -2.48 -10.30
CA ASN A 104 3.96 -2.27 -11.00
C ASN A 104 3.92 -2.74 -12.47
N GLU A 105 4.91 -3.51 -12.94
CA GLU A 105 5.01 -3.90 -14.37
C GLU A 105 4.90 -5.42 -14.68
N GLU A 106 4.52 -6.28 -13.72
CA GLU A 106 4.33 -7.73 -14.02
C GLU A 106 2.96 -8.23 -13.54
N ASP A 107 1.86 -7.86 -14.21
CA ASP A 107 0.65 -8.72 -14.23
C ASP A 107 -0.33 -8.43 -15.39
N SER A 108 0.17 -8.13 -16.60
CA SER A 108 -0.73 -7.88 -17.74
C SER A 108 -0.33 -8.53 -19.05
N GLU A 109 0.02 -9.82 -19.07
CA GLU A 109 -0.10 -10.59 -20.31
C GLU A 109 -0.08 -12.11 -20.08
N GLY A 110 -1.23 -12.75 -20.27
CA GLY A 110 -1.31 -14.21 -20.23
C GLY A 110 -2.72 -14.81 -20.28
N SER A 111 -3.68 -14.15 -20.94
CA SER A 111 -4.96 -14.79 -21.30
C SER A 111 -5.12 -14.70 -22.81
N SER A 112 -4.68 -15.75 -23.51
CA SER A 112 -5.10 -16.02 -24.89
C SER A 112 -5.56 -17.46 -24.94
N ASP A 113 -6.87 -17.62 -24.77
CA ASP A 113 -7.63 -18.83 -25.05
C ASP A 113 -8.32 -18.56 -26.38
N GLU A 114 -7.84 -19.16 -27.47
CA GLU A 114 -8.54 -19.22 -28.76
C GLU A 114 -8.28 -20.60 -29.38
N ASP A 115 -9.27 -21.48 -29.22
CA ASP A 115 -9.56 -22.63 -30.07
C ASP A 115 -9.81 -22.15 -31.52
N GLU A 116 -9.20 -22.79 -32.53
CA GLU A 116 -9.76 -22.82 -33.88
C GLU A 116 -9.30 -24.06 -34.68
N ASP A 117 -10.30 -24.79 -35.16
CA ASP A 117 -10.32 -26.01 -35.97
C ASP A 117 -9.96 -25.80 -37.46
N GLU A 118 -9.92 -26.93 -38.20
CA GLU A 118 -9.79 -27.13 -39.66
C GLU A 118 -8.36 -27.04 -40.26
N ASP A 119 -7.89 -27.94 -41.12
CA ASP A 119 -8.60 -28.61 -42.22
C ASP A 119 -7.76 -29.78 -42.80
N GLY A 120 -8.41 -30.81 -43.34
CA GLY A 120 -7.73 -32.01 -43.85
C GLY A 120 -8.61 -32.94 -44.69
N VAL A 121 -9.29 -32.39 -45.68
CA VAL A 121 -10.12 -33.10 -46.67
C VAL A 121 -9.35 -34.22 -47.41
N SER A 122 -9.87 -35.46 -47.36
CA SER A 122 -9.78 -36.38 -48.51
C SER A 122 -11.00 -37.32 -48.57
N ALA A 123 -12.00 -36.87 -49.33
CA ALA A 123 -13.11 -37.69 -49.78
C ALA A 123 -12.64 -38.67 -50.86
N ALA A 124 -12.13 -39.84 -50.46
CA ALA A 124 -11.84 -40.94 -51.38
C ALA A 124 -11.80 -42.29 -50.66
N THR A 125 -12.97 -42.87 -50.36
CA THR A 125 -13.29 -44.31 -50.54
C THR A 125 -14.68 -44.57 -49.96
N PHE A 126 -15.72 -44.31 -50.74
CA PHE A 126 -16.44 -45.35 -51.48
C PHE A 126 -16.97 -46.48 -50.58
N LEU A 127 -18.31 -46.50 -50.47
CA LEU A 127 -19.16 -47.68 -50.28
C LEU A 127 -18.40 -49.01 -50.48
N LYS A 128 -18.55 -49.95 -49.54
CA LYS A 128 -19.22 -51.25 -49.76
C LYS A 128 -18.85 -52.29 -48.68
N LYS A 129 -19.90 -52.70 -47.94
CA LYS A 129 -20.26 -54.10 -47.66
C LYS A 129 -19.47 -54.88 -46.59
N LYS A 130 -20.18 -55.07 -45.46
CA LYS A 130 -20.66 -56.36 -44.90
C LYS A 130 -19.63 -57.49 -44.64
N SER A 131 -19.70 -57.97 -43.39
CA SER A 131 -19.43 -59.32 -42.85
C SER A 131 -18.01 -59.87 -42.90
N GLU A 132 -17.47 -60.18 -41.71
CA GLU A 132 -17.48 -61.56 -41.18
C GLU A 132 -17.93 -61.55 -39.71
#